data_AF-A0A0S1Y037-F1
#
_entry.id   AF-A0A0S1Y037-F1
#
_cell.length_a   1.000
_cell.length_b   1.000
_cell.length_c   1.000
_cell.angle_alpha   90.00
_cell.angle_beta   90.00
_cell.angle_gamma   90.00
#
_symmetry.space_group_name_H-M   'P 1'
#
loop_
_entity.id
_entity.type
_entity.pdbx_description
1 polymer ?
#
loop_
_entity_poly.entity_id
_entity_poly.type
_entity_poly.pdbx_seq_one_letter_code
_entity_poly.pdbx_strand_id
1 'polypeptide(L)'
;MKNNLIYKGYRLSAIVRRQSAANASAFTATLMMVPHDSSIASSCGVPAFLKGGTVATPALAVDAAILHGRQLVDQMNRPTVR
;
A
#
# COMPACT_ATOMS: atom_id res chain seq x y z
N MET A 1 9.39 11.23 4.39
CA MET A 1 8.41 10.13 4.30
C MET A 1 9.13 8.86 3.91
N LYS A 2 8.96 7.78 4.67
CA LYS A 2 9.52 6.48 4.31
C LYS A 2 8.51 5.76 3.44
N ASN A 3 8.90 5.48 2.20
CA ASN A 3 8.06 4.77 1.24
C ASN A 3 8.01 3.25 1.52
N ASN A 4 8.73 2.81 2.57
CA ASN A 4 8.88 1.43 2.97
C ASN A 4 8.84 1.31 4.51
N LEU A 5 8.15 0.27 4.98
CA LEU A 5 7.95 -0.05 6.39
C LEU A 5 8.04 -1.57 6.58
N ILE A 6 8.71 -2.03 7.62
CA ILE A 6 8.67 -3.44 8.01
C ILE A 6 7.63 -3.60 9.11
N TYR A 7 6.69 -4.53 8.93
CA TYR A 7 5.59 -4.81 9.84
C TYR A 7 5.36 -6.32 9.95
N LYS A 8 5.48 -6.88 11.16
CA LYS A 8 5.25 -8.31 11.47
C LYS A 8 5.95 -9.29 10.51
N GLY A 9 7.20 -9.01 10.13
CA GLY A 9 7.95 -9.86 9.21
C GLY A 9 7.61 -9.65 7.73
N TYR A 10 6.84 -8.61 7.38
CA TYR A 10 6.57 -8.21 6.00
C TYR A 10 7.16 -6.82 5.74
N ARG A 11 7.83 -6.66 4.60
CA ARG A 11 8.28 -5.38 4.09
C ARG A 11 7.19 -4.80 3.19
N LEU A 12 6.49 -3.80 3.72
CA LEU A 12 5.50 -3.00 3.00
C LEU A 12 6.22 -1.88 2.26
N SER A 13 6.03 -1.76 0.97
CA SER A 13 6.55 -0.67 0.14
C SER A 13 5.39 -0.05 -0.63
N ALA A 14 5.22 1.26 -0.53
CA ALA A 14 4.26 1.99 -1.33
C ALA A 14 4.91 2.40 -2.66
N ILE A 15 4.17 2.33 -3.76
CA ILE A 15 4.61 2.75 -5.09
C ILE A 15 3.66 3.84 -5.53
N VAL A 16 4.08 5.10 -5.37
CA VAL A 16 3.24 6.25 -5.73
C VAL A 16 3.32 6.48 -7.24
N ARG A 17 2.18 6.68 -7.88
CA ARG A 17 2.07 7.10 -9.27
C ARG A 17 1.29 8.40 -9.33
N ARG A 18 1.84 9.38 -10.05
CA ARG A 18 1.11 10.61 -10.37
C ARG A 18 0.17 10.33 -11.54
N GLN A 19 -1.10 10.61 -11.36
CA GLN A 19 -2.09 10.55 -12.42
C GLN A 19 -2.22 11.94 -13.03
N SER A 20 -1.99 12.05 -14.34
CA SER A 20 -2.16 13.31 -15.06
C SER A 20 -3.65 13.58 -15.22
N ALA A 21 -4.24 14.26 -14.24
CA ALA A 21 -5.57 14.84 -14.37
C ALA A 21 -5.38 16.30 -14.80
N ALA A 22 -6.11 16.73 -15.82
CA ALA A 22 -5.93 18.01 -16.52
C ALA A 22 -5.79 19.23 -15.60
N ASN A 23 -6.38 19.21 -14.40
CA ASN A 23 -6.50 20.38 -13.53
C ASN A 23 -6.08 20.14 -12.06
N ALA A 24 -5.53 18.97 -11.70
CA ALA A 24 -5.17 18.68 -10.31
C ALA A 24 -4.01 17.69 -10.17
N SER A 25 -3.19 17.89 -9.13
CA SER A 25 -2.15 16.94 -8.73
C SER A 25 -2.80 15.71 -8.10
N ALA A 26 -3.22 14.74 -8.92
CA ALA A 26 -3.75 13.47 -8.47
C ALA A 26 -2.62 12.46 -8.29
N PHE A 27 -2.54 11.86 -7.10
CA PHE A 27 -1.62 10.77 -6.80
C PHE A 27 -2.40 9.53 -6.40
N THR A 28 -1.90 8.38 -6.83
CA THR A 28 -2.34 7.05 -6.43
C THR A 28 -1.14 6.30 -5.86
N ALA A 29 -1.38 5.25 -5.07
CA ALA A 29 -0.32 4.37 -4.63
C ALA A 29 -0.71 2.90 -4.78
N THR A 30 0.26 2.08 -5.14
CA THR A 30 0.17 0.62 -5.11
C THR A 30 0.96 0.12 -3.91
N LEU A 31 0.42 -0.83 -3.18
CA LEU A 31 1.15 -1.50 -2.10
C LEU A 31 1.92 -2.67 -2.67
N MET A 32 3.16 -2.85 -2.24
CA MET A 32 3.99 -4.02 -2.52
C MET A 32 4.40 -4.62 -1.18
N MET A 33 4.03 -5.86 -0.94
CA MET A 33 4.36 -6.60 0.28
C MET A 33 5.37 -7.68 -0.06
N VAL A 34 6.46 -7.74 0.70
CA VAL A 34 7.48 -8.79 0.57
C VAL A 34 7.64 -9.47 1.93
N PRO A 35 7.29 -10.75 2.07
CA PRO A 35 7.55 -11.51 3.29
C PRO A 35 9.05 -11.58 3.57
N HIS A 36 9.46 -11.66 4.83
CA HIS A 36 10.88 -11.82 5.18
C HIS A 36 11.40 -13.20 4.78
N ASP A 37 10.55 -14.22 4.89
CA ASP A 37 10.85 -15.62 4.61
C ASP A 37 10.74 -15.98 3.11
N SER A 38 10.23 -15.06 2.30
CA SER A 38 9.98 -15.31 0.87
C SER A 38 10.35 -14.13 0.02
N SER A 39 11.11 -14.38 -1.05
CA SER A 39 11.42 -13.38 -2.07
C SER A 39 10.24 -13.04 -2.99
N ILE A 40 9.07 -13.68 -2.80
CA ILE A 40 7.87 -13.43 -3.60
C ILE A 40 7.21 -12.14 -3.13
N ALA A 41 7.28 -11.10 -3.96
CA ALA A 41 6.58 -9.85 -3.71
C ALA A 41 5.14 -9.93 -4.22
N SER A 42 4.18 -9.57 -3.36
CA SER A 42 2.78 -9.39 -3.73
C SER A 42 2.48 -7.90 -3.91
N SER A 43 2.17 -7.50 -5.13
CA SER A 43 1.63 -6.17 -5.43
C SER A 43 0.10 -6.19 -5.27
N CYS A 44 -0.42 -5.27 -4.49
CA CYS A 44 -1.84 -5.09 -4.25
C CYS A 44 -2.23 -3.62 -4.49
N GLY A 45 -3.28 -3.42 -5.28
CA GLY A 45 -3.86 -2.09 -5.45
C GLY A 45 -4.55 -1.66 -4.17
N VAL A 46 -4.34 -0.42 -3.73
CA VAL A 46 -5.02 0.10 -2.54
C VAL A 46 -6.50 0.33 -2.92
N PRO A 47 -7.47 -0.22 -2.18
CA PRO A 47 -8.89 -0.13 -2.50
C PRO A 47 -9.39 1.31 -2.67
N ALA A 48 -8.81 2.25 -1.93
CA ALA A 48 -9.12 3.68 -2.05
C ALA A 48 -8.88 4.21 -3.47
N PHE A 49 -7.78 3.81 -4.12
CA PHE A 49 -7.46 4.25 -5.48
C PHE A 49 -8.12 3.37 -6.55
N LEU A 50 -8.32 2.07 -6.28
CA LEU A 50 -9.03 1.17 -7.20
C LEU A 50 -10.50 1.58 -7.40
N LYS A 51 -11.12 2.21 -6.40
CA LYS A 51 -12.49 2.77 -6.49
C LYS A 51 -12.55 4.10 -7.24
N GLY A 52 -11.45 4.55 -7.85
CA GLY A 52 -11.36 5.86 -8.53
C GLY A 52 -11.00 7.02 -7.61
N GLY A 53 -10.67 6.75 -6.33
CA GLY A 53 -10.15 7.78 -5.43
C GLY A 53 -8.75 8.23 -5.86
N THR A 54 -8.43 9.50 -5.63
CA THR A 54 -7.08 10.05 -5.79
C THR A 54 -6.81 11.01 -4.65
N VAL A 55 -5.53 11.24 -4.33
CA VAL A 55 -5.14 12.18 -3.27
C VAL A 55 -4.29 13.32 -3.84
N ALA A 56 -4.36 14.47 -3.19
CA ALA A 56 -3.66 15.68 -3.63
C ALA A 56 -2.14 15.66 -3.40
N THR A 57 -1.66 14.75 -2.53
CA THR A 57 -0.25 14.68 -2.15
C THR A 57 0.27 13.24 -2.19
N PRO A 58 1.55 13.02 -2.58
CA PRO A 58 2.15 11.70 -2.58
C PRO A 58 2.24 11.12 -1.16
N ALA A 59 2.38 12.00 -0.17
CA ALA A 59 2.31 11.71 1.26
C ALA A 59 1.08 10.87 1.66
N LEU A 60 -0.11 11.38 1.33
CA LEU A 60 -1.37 10.72 1.59
C LEU A 60 -1.46 9.38 0.83
N ALA A 61 -0.85 9.32 -0.35
CA ALA A 61 -0.86 8.11 -1.16
C ALA A 61 -0.06 7.00 -0.48
N VAL A 62 1.14 7.33 0.02
CA VAL A 62 1.97 6.41 0.81
C VAL A 62 1.25 5.99 2.07
N ASP A 63 0.69 6.94 2.83
CA ASP A 63 0.03 6.64 4.10
C ASP A 63 -1.13 5.64 3.92
N ALA A 64 -2.01 5.89 2.94
CA ALA A 64 -3.11 4.99 2.60
C ALA A 64 -2.63 3.59 2.19
N ALA A 65 -1.53 3.50 1.42
CA ALA A 65 -0.96 2.23 1.02
C ALA A 65 -0.39 1.45 2.21
N ILE A 66 0.39 2.11 3.07
CA ILE A 66 0.99 1.48 4.25
C ILE A 66 -0.09 1.04 5.24
N LEU A 67 -1.10 1.88 5.49
CA LEU A 67 -2.23 1.55 6.36
C LEU A 67 -2.97 0.31 5.86
N HIS A 68 -3.27 0.26 4.56
CA HIS A 68 -3.88 -0.91 3.96
C HIS A 68 -3.01 -2.17 4.06
N GLY A 69 -1.69 -2.04 3.87
CA GLY A 69 -0.76 -3.15 4.02
C GLY A 69 -0.69 -3.71 5.42
N ARG A 70 -0.77 -2.85 6.44
CA ARG A 70 -0.86 -3.30 7.84
C ARG A 70 -2.14 -4.11 8.07
N GLN A 71 -3.28 -3.64 7.57
CA GLN A 71 -4.55 -4.36 7.67
C GLN A 71 -4.49 -5.73 6.98
N LEU A 72 -3.88 -5.83 5.80
CA LEU A 72 -3.69 -7.10 5.10
C LEU A 72 -2.81 -8.06 5.89
N VAL A 73 -1.67 -7.59 6.39
CA VAL A 73 -0.79 -8.40 7.23
C VAL A 73 -1.49 -8.84 8.51
N ASP A 74 -2.29 -7.96 9.13
CA ASP A 74 -3.08 -8.31 10.32
C ASP A 74 -4.15 -9.36 10.00
N GLN A 75 -4.77 -9.32 8.82
CA GLN A 75 -5.72 -10.35 8.37
C GLN A 75 -5.04 -11.68 8.07
N MET A 76 -3.87 -11.66 7.40
CA MET A 76 -3.08 -12.86 7.11
C MET A 76 -2.53 -13.52 8.37
N ASN A 77 -2.11 -12.71 9.34
CA ASN A 77 -1.54 -13.19 10.60
C ASN A 77 -2.60 -13.40 11.69
N ARG A 78 -3.89 -13.18 11.40
CA ARG A 78 -4.95 -13.55 12.32
C ARG A 78 -5.04 -15.07 12.29
N PRO A 79 -4.72 -15.78 13.39
CA PRO A 79 -4.88 -17.22 13.41
C PRO A 79 -6.37 -17.50 13.19
N THR A 80 -6.69 -18.11 12.06
CA THR A 80 -7.99 -18.72 11.84
C THR A 80 -8.09 -19.81 12.90
N VAL A 81 -8.77 -19.51 14.02
CA VAL A 81 -9.18 -20.53 14.98
C VAL A 81 -10.05 -21.50 14.18
N ARG A 82 -9.46 -22.64 13.83
CA ARG A 82 -10.16 -23.83 13.33
C ARG A 82 -10.21 -24.83 14.46
#